data_AF-A0A924IBI9-F1
#
_entry.id   AF-A0A924IBI9-F1
#
_cell.length_a   1.000
_cell.length_b   1.000
_cell.length_c   1.000
_cell.angle_alpha   90.00
_cell.angle_beta   90.00
_cell.angle_gamma   90.00
#
_symmetry.space_group_name_H-M   'P 1'
#
loop_
_entity.id
_entity.type
_entity.pdbx_description
1 polymer ?
#
loop_
_entity_poly.entity_id
_entity_poly.type
_entity_poly.pdbx_seq_one_letter_code
_entity_poly.pdbx_strand_id
1 'polypeptide(L)'
;MIKPVTFPLYLDRIEEGIAVLLLGEGGKQELHFPVEYLPAGIQEGHWLNCLMTPDPSRDVSLKNQNQDLMADLLSASEPNSTPKPSPKSNEKVEGKPDVR
;
A
#
# COMPACT_ATOMS: atom_id res chain seq x y z
N MET A 1 2.50 -12.65 13.78
CA MET A 1 2.53 -13.56 12.61
C MET A 1 1.10 -13.91 12.27
N ILE A 2 0.61 -13.51 11.10
CA ILE A 2 -0.67 -14.00 10.58
C ILE A 2 -0.48 -15.50 10.33
N LYS A 3 -1.43 -16.34 10.75
CA LYS A 3 -1.35 -17.79 10.54
C LYS A 3 -2.02 -18.13 9.21
N PRO A 4 -1.55 -19.18 8.51
CA PRO A 4 -2.33 -19.74 7.41
C PRO A 4 -3.73 -20.12 7.88
N VAL A 5 -4.73 -19.87 7.04
CA VAL A 5 -6.12 -20.25 7.30
C VAL A 5 -6.64 -21.02 6.10
N THR A 6 -7.30 -22.15 6.38
CA THR A 6 -8.01 -22.93 5.37
C THR A 6 -9.50 -22.82 5.64
N PHE A 7 -10.30 -22.59 4.61
CA PHE A 7 -11.75 -22.55 4.72
C PHE A 7 -12.43 -23.09 3.45
N PRO A 8 -13.59 -23.76 3.60
CA PRO A 8 -14.35 -24.23 2.46
C PRO A 8 -15.06 -23.06 1.75
N LEU A 9 -15.22 -23.22 0.45
CA LEU A 9 -15.95 -22.34 -0.44
C LEU A 9 -16.90 -23.18 -1.28
N TYR A 10 -18.10 -22.68 -1.52
CA TYR A 10 -19.04 -23.29 -2.45
C TYR A 10 -19.16 -22.41 -3.69
N LEU A 11 -18.94 -22.98 -4.87
CA LEU A 11 -19.17 -22.27 -6.12
C LEU A 11 -20.66 -22.29 -6.44
N ASP A 12 -21.31 -21.15 -6.23
CA ASP A 12 -22.76 -21.02 -6.43
C ASP A 12 -23.09 -20.88 -7.92
N ARG A 13 -22.51 -19.88 -8.57
CA ARG A 13 -22.76 -19.54 -9.97
C ARG A 13 -21.58 -18.84 -10.63
N ILE A 14 -21.55 -18.84 -11.96
CA ILE A 14 -20.60 -18.09 -12.79
C ILE A 14 -21.36 -17.09 -13.66
N GLU A 15 -21.08 -15.81 -13.48
CA GLU A 15 -21.70 -14.70 -14.21
C GLU A 15 -20.61 -13.88 -14.91
N GLU A 16 -20.70 -13.73 -16.24
CA GLU A 16 -19.82 -12.85 -17.03
C GLU A 16 -18.31 -13.06 -16.80
N GLY A 17 -17.88 -14.30 -16.51
CA GLY A 17 -16.47 -14.63 -16.24
C GLY A 17 -16.03 -14.41 -14.78
N ILE A 18 -16.98 -14.12 -13.88
CA ILE A 18 -16.79 -13.99 -12.44
C ILE A 18 -17.53 -15.14 -11.74
N ALA A 19 -16.83 -15.87 -10.87
CA ALA A 19 -17.40 -16.87 -10.00
C ALA A 19 -17.88 -16.25 -8.70
N VAL A 20 -19.11 -16.59 -8.29
CA VAL A 20 -19.67 -16.23 -6.99
C VAL A 20 -19.47 -17.39 -6.04
N LEU A 21 -18.63 -17.18 -5.02
CA LEU A 21 -18.24 -18.17 -4.03
C LEU A 21 -18.91 -17.86 -2.70
N LEU A 22 -19.63 -18.83 -2.12
CA LEU A 22 -20.25 -18.68 -0.81
C LEU A 22 -19.31 -19.11 0.31
N LEU A 23 -19.25 -18.30 1.35
CA LEU A 23 -18.44 -18.44 2.55
C LEU A 23 -19.31 -18.61 3.81
N GLY A 24 -18.80 -19.39 4.76
CA GLY A 24 -19.37 -19.52 6.12
C GLY A 24 -20.63 -20.38 6.22
N GLU A 25 -21.06 -20.65 7.46
CA GLU A 25 -22.30 -21.41 7.70
C GLU A 25 -23.52 -20.64 7.19
N GLY A 26 -24.22 -21.24 6.23
CA GLY A 26 -25.41 -20.66 5.62
C GLY A 26 -25.14 -19.67 4.48
N GLY A 27 -23.91 -19.59 3.95
CA GLY A 27 -23.61 -18.84 2.73
C GLY A 27 -23.87 -17.32 2.82
N LYS A 28 -23.75 -16.74 4.01
CA LYS A 28 -24.08 -15.32 4.25
C LYS A 28 -23.09 -14.32 3.64
N GLN A 29 -21.91 -14.80 3.24
CA GLN A 29 -20.89 -13.97 2.59
C GLN A 29 -20.62 -14.50 1.20
N GLU A 30 -20.64 -13.59 0.23
CA GLU A 30 -20.27 -13.85 -1.15
C GLU A 30 -18.85 -13.31 -1.40
N LEU A 31 -18.06 -14.07 -2.16
CA LEU A 31 -16.76 -13.68 -2.68
C LEU A 31 -16.81 -13.76 -4.20
N HIS A 32 -16.58 -12.64 -4.85
CA HIS A 32 -16.51 -12.55 -6.31
C HIS A 32 -15.07 -12.80 -6.73
N PHE A 33 -14.85 -13.82 -7.54
CA PHE A 33 -13.51 -14.28 -7.91
C PHE A 33 -13.40 -14.51 -9.42
N PRO A 34 -12.33 -14.05 -10.09
CA PRO A 34 -12.20 -14.26 -11.53
C PRO A 34 -12.08 -15.76 -11.88
N VAL A 35 -12.84 -16.21 -12.88
CA VAL A 35 -12.88 -17.63 -13.28
C VAL A 35 -11.52 -18.11 -13.79
N GLU A 36 -10.70 -17.22 -14.35
CA GLU A 36 -9.35 -17.54 -14.84
C GLU A 36 -8.39 -18.08 -13.77
N TYR A 37 -8.64 -17.78 -12.48
CA TYR A 37 -7.84 -18.28 -11.36
C TYR A 37 -8.45 -19.51 -10.70
N LEU A 38 -9.60 -19.99 -11.16
CA LEU A 38 -10.17 -21.23 -10.65
C LEU A 38 -9.40 -22.45 -11.18
N PRO A 39 -9.37 -23.55 -10.41
CA PRO A 39 -8.82 -24.81 -10.92
C PRO A 39 -9.56 -25.27 -12.17
N ALA A 40 -8.84 -25.88 -13.11
CA ALA A 40 -9.44 -26.43 -14.32
C ALA A 40 -10.49 -27.50 -14.00
N GLY A 41 -11.60 -27.50 -14.75
CA GLY A 41 -12.68 -28.48 -14.61
C GLY A 41 -13.64 -28.25 -13.44
N ILE A 42 -13.50 -27.14 -12.71
CA ILE A 42 -14.47 -26.71 -11.70
C ILE A 42 -15.72 -26.12 -12.37
N GLN A 43 -16.89 -26.44 -11.82
CA GLN A 43 -18.19 -25.99 -12.29
C GLN A 43 -19.06 -25.54 -11.10
N GLU A 44 -20.21 -24.93 -11.41
CA GLU A 44 -21.24 -24.58 -10.43
C GLU A 44 -21.66 -25.79 -9.60
N GLY A 45 -21.88 -25.57 -8.31
CA GLY A 45 -22.19 -26.62 -7.34
C GLY A 45 -20.98 -27.32 -6.72
N HIS A 46 -19.75 -27.01 -7.15
CA HIS A 46 -18.56 -27.62 -6.57
C HIS A 46 -18.10 -26.94 -5.28
N TRP A 47 -17.60 -27.77 -4.36
CA TRP A 47 -16.90 -27.31 -3.17
C TRP A 47 -15.40 -27.19 -3.43
N LEU A 48 -14.81 -26.10 -2.95
CA LEU A 48 -13.40 -25.76 -3.03
C LEU A 48 -12.85 -25.60 -1.61
N ASN A 49 -11.59 -25.94 -1.40
CA ASN A 49 -10.87 -25.58 -0.18
C ASN A 49 -9.88 -24.47 -0.50
N CYS A 50 -10.08 -23.30 0.09
CA CYS A 50 -9.16 -22.18 -0.05
C CYS A 50 -8.14 -22.21 1.08
N LEU A 51 -6.85 -22.10 0.72
CA LEU A 51 -5.75 -21.91 1.66
C LEU A 51 -5.21 -20.50 1.47
N MET A 52 -5.33 -19.66 2.50
CA MET A 52 -4.72 -18.34 2.55
C MET A 52 -3.45 -18.40 3.40
N THR A 53 -2.31 -18.04 2.81
CA THR A 53 -1.01 -17.99 3.48
C THR A 53 -0.44 -16.56 3.44
N PRO A 54 0.16 -16.06 4.54
CA PRO A 54 0.93 -14.82 4.49
C PRO A 54 2.15 -14.98 3.59
N ASP A 55 2.50 -13.92 2.85
CA ASP A 55 3.71 -13.84 2.04
C ASP A 55 4.69 -12.80 2.63
N PRO A 56 5.52 -13.18 3.61
CA PRO A 56 6.40 -12.24 4.32
C PRO A 56 7.48 -11.63 3.41
N SER A 57 7.90 -12.34 2.36
CA SER A 57 8.89 -11.84 1.41
C SER A 57 8.33 -10.67 0.60
N ARG A 58 7.07 -10.77 0.18
CA ARG A 58 6.38 -9.72 -0.55
C ARG A 58 6.01 -8.53 0.35
N ASP A 59 5.65 -8.77 1.61
CA ASP A 59 5.37 -7.72 2.58
C ASP A 59 6.55 -6.76 2.79
N VAL A 60 7.77 -7.30 2.89
CA VAL A 60 8.98 -6.48 3.05
C VAL A 60 9.24 -5.67 1.78
N SER A 61 9.13 -6.28 0.61
CA SER A 61 9.33 -5.60 -0.67
C SER A 61 8.33 -4.46 -0.87
N LEU A 62 7.06 -4.68 -0.55
CA LEU A 62 6.00 -3.67 -0.67
C LEU A 62 6.20 -2.51 0.32
N LYS A 63 6.68 -2.78 1.54
CA LYS A 63 7.01 -1.73 2.51
C LYS A 63 8.11 -0.81 2.00
N ASN A 64 9.16 -1.39 1.41
CA ASN A 64 10.25 -0.61 0.85
C ASN A 64 9.76 0.25 -0.33
N GLN A 65 9.01 -0.35 -1.27
CA GLN A 65 8.41 0.40 -2.38
C GLN A 65 7.51 1.54 -1.92
N ASN A 66 6.72 1.32 -0.86
CA ASN A 66 5.88 2.36 -0.27
C ASN A 66 6.72 3.52 0.31
N GLN A 67 7.80 3.20 1.01
CA GLN A 67 8.72 4.21 1.55
C GLN A 67 9.38 5.03 0.43
N ASP A 68 9.83 4.38 -0.64
CA ASP A 68 10.44 5.04 -1.80
C ASP A 68 9.44 6.00 -2.46
N LEU A 69 8.21 5.53 -2.73
CA LEU A 69 7.15 6.37 -3.30
C LEU A 69 6.80 7.57 -2.42
N MET A 70 6.80 7.39 -1.09
CA MET A 70 6.53 8.49 -0.16
C MET A 70 7.66 9.52 -0.15
N ALA A 71 8.92 9.08 -0.27
CA ALA A 71 10.06 9.99 -0.39
C ALA A 71 10.01 10.78 -1.72
N ASP A 72 9.64 10.13 -2.82
CA ASP A 72 9.46 10.76 -4.12
C ASP A 72 8.36 11.83 -4.08
N LEU A 73 7.20 11.52 -3.48
CA LEU A 73 6.10 12.48 -3.34
C LEU A 73 6.49 13.69 -2.47
N LEU A 74 7.20 13.46 -1.37
CA LEU A 74 7.64 14.53 -0.48
C LEU A 74 8.67 15.43 -1.16
N SER A 75 9.67 14.86 -1.84
CA SER A 75 10.69 15.62 -2.57
C SER A 75 10.12 16.39 -3.77
N ALA A 76 9.13 15.84 -4.47
CA ALA A 76 8.41 16.53 -5.53
C ALA A 76 7.51 17.68 -5.02
N SER A 77 7.13 17.66 -3.74
CA SER A 77 6.30 18.69 -3.11
C SER A 77 7.08 19.83 -2.46
N GLU A 78 8.41 19.73 -2.35
CA GLU A 78 9.27 20.84 -1.92
C GLU A 78 9.52 21.79 -3.11
N PRO A 79 8.94 23.00 -3.14
CA PRO A 79 9.32 23.97 -4.16
C PRO A 79 10.78 24.36 -3.93
N ASN A 80 11.53 24.32 -5.04
CA ASN A 80 12.82 24.94 -5.25
C ASN A 80 13.08 26.16 -4.34
N SER A 81 14.24 26.11 -3.70
CA SER A 81 14.81 27.03 -2.72
C SER A 81 14.51 28.52 -2.96
N THR A 82 14.09 29.25 -1.94
CA THR A 82 14.45 30.67 -1.86
C THR A 82 15.91 30.78 -1.44
N PRO A 83 16.77 31.55 -2.13
CA PRO A 83 18.13 31.77 -1.68
C PRO A 83 18.09 32.54 -0.36
N LYS A 84 18.68 31.96 0.68
CA LYS A 84 18.88 32.61 1.98
C LYS A 84 19.70 33.89 1.75
N PRO A 85 19.21 35.10 2.10
CA PRO A 85 20.06 36.28 2.00
C PRO A 85 21.20 36.15 3.02
N SER A 86 22.43 36.25 2.51
CA SER A 86 23.67 36.28 3.29
C SER A 86 23.59 37.33 4.41
N PRO A 87 24.15 37.05 5.61
CA PRO A 87 24.18 38.03 6.69
C PRO A 87 25.02 39.24 6.24
N LYS A 88 24.43 40.45 6.27
CA LYS A 88 25.19 41.69 6.06
C LYS A 88 26.19 41.86 7.19
N SER A 89 27.47 41.80 6.84
CA SER A 89 28.59 42.19 7.68
C SER A 89 28.57 43.71 7.90
N ASN A 90 28.70 44.11 9.17
CA ASN A 90 29.23 45.37 9.72
C ASN A 90 28.58 46.71 9.34
N GLU A 91 28.04 47.40 10.36
CA GLU A 91 28.43 48.80 10.59
C GLU A 91 28.60 49.03 12.10
N LYS A 92 29.83 48.87 12.57
CA LYS A 92 30.29 49.25 13.90
C LYS A 92 30.50 50.76 13.85
N VAL A 93 29.56 51.54 14.37
CA VAL A 93 29.75 52.99 14.56
C VAL A 93 30.72 53.17 15.72
N GLU A 94 32.01 53.25 15.37
CA GLU A 94 33.09 53.55 16.29
C GLU A 94 33.07 55.06 16.59
N GLY A 95 32.76 55.39 17.84
CA GLY A 95 32.81 56.76 18.35
C GLY A 95 34.22 57.32 18.23
N LYS A 96 34.34 58.49 17.61
CA LYS A 96 35.55 59.30 17.69
C LYS A 96 35.66 59.89 19.10
N PRO A 97 36.82 59.79 19.78
CA PRO A 97 37.13 60.69 20.87
C PRO A 97 37.64 62.00 20.27
N ASP A 98 37.20 63.13 20.79
CA ASP A 98 37.97 64.36 20.63
C ASP A 98 38.24 64.97 22.00
N VAL A 99 39.52 65.26 22.20
CA VAL A 99 40.17 65.67 23.43
C VAL A 99 40.72 67.05 23.14
N ARG A 100 40.15 68.08 23.77
CA ARG A 100 40.84 69.19 24.46
C ARG A 100 39.85 70.25 24.95
#